data_AF-A0A966NZ99-F1
#
_entry.id   AF-A0A966NZ99-F1
#
_cell.length_a   1.000
_cell.length_b   1.000
_cell.length_c   1.000
_cell.angle_alpha   90.00
_cell.angle_beta   90.00
_cell.angle_gamma   90.00
#
_symmetry.space_group_name_H-M   'P 1'
#
loop_
_entity.id
_entity.type
_entity.pdbx_description
1 polymer ?
#
loop_
_entity_poly.entity_id
_entity_poly.type
_entity_poly.pdbx_seq_one_letter_code
_entity_poly.pdbx_strand_id
1 'polypeptide(L)'
;MFEIDLDTAKNLSVGLIVGSVLFLLLVLKFAKSVVTKLLLVALALGVGYLAFTQRDDVNACAAKVRTLMSAEGFVKDLSCHFFGQDISMSSIDLP
;
A
#
# COMPACT_ATOMS: atom_id res chain seq x y z
N MET A 1 0.76 60.93 0.34
CA MET A 1 -0.52 60.21 0.12
C MET A 1 -0.27 59.19 -0.98
N PHE A 2 -0.48 57.90 -0.72
CA PHE A 2 -0.50 56.91 -1.80
C PHE A 2 -1.81 57.10 -2.56
N GLU A 3 -1.78 57.88 -3.63
CA GLU A 3 -2.90 58.02 -4.56
C GLU A 3 -2.93 56.73 -5.38
N ILE A 4 -3.54 55.68 -4.81
CA ILE A 4 -3.85 54.49 -5.58
C ILE A 4 -4.97 54.89 -6.51
N ASP A 5 -4.59 55.17 -7.74
CA ASP A 5 -5.49 55.39 -8.87
C ASP A 5 -6.60 54.32 -8.85
N LEU A 6 -7.85 54.76 -8.99
CA LEU A 6 -9.02 53.91 -8.77
C LEU A 6 -9.03 52.70 -9.72
N ASP A 7 -8.44 52.86 -10.92
CA ASP A 7 -8.25 51.79 -11.88
C ASP A 7 -7.17 50.81 -11.43
N THR A 8 -6.10 51.29 -10.78
CA THR A 8 -5.07 50.43 -10.16
C THR A 8 -5.65 49.59 -9.01
N ALA A 9 -6.44 50.19 -8.12
CA ALA A 9 -7.07 49.46 -6.99
C ALA A 9 -8.04 48.37 -7.48
N LYS A 10 -8.79 48.68 -8.55
CA LYS A 10 -9.78 47.78 -9.14
C LYS A 10 -9.14 46.62 -9.88
N ASN A 11 -8.09 46.87 -10.68
CA ASN A 11 -7.34 45.80 -11.34
C ASN A 11 -6.56 44.93 -10.34
N LEU A 12 -6.03 45.52 -9.27
CA LEU A 12 -5.35 44.77 -8.20
C LEU A 12 -6.32 43.82 -7.50
N SER A 13 -7.54 44.27 -7.19
CA SER A 13 -8.57 43.41 -6.58
C SER A 13 -8.97 42.26 -7.48
N VAL A 14 -9.16 42.50 -8.78
CA VAL A 14 -9.46 41.42 -9.75
C VAL A 14 -8.31 40.43 -9.84
N GLY A 15 -7.07 40.93 -9.87
CA GLY A 15 -5.86 40.09 -9.86
C GLY A 15 -5.75 39.22 -8.61
N LEU A 16 -6.06 39.75 -7.43
CA LEU A 16 -6.06 39.00 -6.17
C LEU A 16 -7.16 37.93 -6.13
N ILE A 17 -8.37 38.23 -6.61
CA ILE A 17 -9.46 37.26 -6.66
C ILE A 17 -9.10 36.12 -7.62
N VAL A 18 -8.67 36.44 -8.83
CA VAL A 18 -8.28 35.43 -9.83
C VAL A 18 -7.07 34.63 -9.34
N GLY A 19 -6.07 35.30 -8.78
CA GLY A 19 -4.89 34.66 -8.21
C GLY A 19 -5.22 33.72 -7.05
N SER A 20 -6.11 34.13 -6.15
CA SER A 20 -6.58 33.30 -5.03
C SER A 20 -7.30 32.04 -5.52
N VAL A 21 -8.18 32.16 -6.51
CA VAL A 21 -8.88 31.01 -7.10
C VAL A 21 -7.89 30.05 -7.77
N LEU A 22 -6.93 30.56 -8.55
CA LEU A 22 -5.91 29.73 -9.19
C LEU A 22 -5.01 29.04 -8.16
N PHE A 23 -4.64 29.73 -7.09
CA PHE A 23 -3.87 29.17 -6.00
C PHE A 23 -4.64 28.05 -5.29
N LEU A 24 -5.93 28.25 -4.99
CA LEU A 24 -6.78 27.21 -4.40
C LEU A 24 -6.89 25.98 -5.31
N LEU A 25 -7.08 26.18 -6.61
CA LEU A 25 -7.15 25.10 -7.60
C LEU A 25 -5.83 24.33 -7.68
N LEU A 26 -4.69 25.01 -7.60
CA LEU A 26 -3.37 24.38 -7.52
C LEU A 26 -3.27 23.50 -6.27
N VAL A 27 -3.56 24.04 -5.09
CA VAL A 27 -3.51 23.29 -3.82
C VAL A 27 -4.43 22.06 -3.88
N LEU A 28 -5.66 22.21 -4.36
CA LEU A 28 -6.62 21.11 -4.48
C LEU A 28 -6.18 20.03 -5.48
N LYS A 29 -5.56 20.42 -6.60
CA LYS A 29 -5.00 19.47 -7.60
C LYS A 29 -3.85 18.65 -6.99
N PHE A 30 -2.96 19.30 -6.24
CA PHE A 30 -1.84 18.63 -5.58
C PHE A 30 -2.32 17.78 -4.40
N ALA A 31 -3.26 18.25 -3.59
CA ALA A 31 -3.83 17.47 -2.50
C ALA A 31 -4.42 16.14 -2.99
N LYS A 32 -5.25 16.15 -4.04
CA LYS A 32 -5.78 14.90 -4.63
C LYS A 32 -4.67 13.99 -5.17
N SER A 33 -3.71 14.54 -5.90
CA SER A 33 -2.60 13.77 -6.47
C SER A 33 -1.70 13.15 -5.39
N VAL A 34 -1.40 13.89 -4.32
CA VAL A 34 -0.57 13.43 -3.20
C VAL A 34 -1.31 12.38 -2.38
N VAL A 35 -2.60 12.57 -2.09
CA VAL A 35 -3.40 11.58 -1.35
C VAL A 35 -3.46 10.25 -2.09
N THR A 36 -3.70 10.25 -3.41
CA THR A 36 -3.70 9.01 -4.20
C THR A 36 -2.33 8.33 -4.21
N LYS A 37 -1.24 9.10 -4.36
CA LYS A 37 0.12 8.56 -4.31
C LYS A 37 0.45 7.95 -2.95
N LEU A 38 0.07 8.62 -1.86
CA LEU A 38 0.28 8.12 -0.50
C LEU A 38 -0.55 6.86 -0.23
N LEU A 39 -1.79 6.79 -0.72
CA LEU A 39 -2.61 5.58 -0.64
C LEU A 39 -1.98 4.40 -1.38
N LEU A 40 -1.45 4.62 -2.59
CA LEU A 40 -0.75 3.57 -3.34
C LEU A 40 0.52 3.10 -2.63
N VAL A 41 1.30 4.02 -2.05
CA VAL A 41 2.47 3.67 -1.24
C VAL A 41 2.07 2.88 0.00
N ALA A 42 1.04 3.32 0.73
CA ALA A 42 0.54 2.61 1.90
C ALA A 42 0.02 1.21 1.55
N LEU A 43 -0.69 1.07 0.43
CA LEU A 43 -1.14 -0.22 -0.08
C LEU A 43 0.05 -1.14 -0.41
N ALA A 44 1.04 -0.63 -1.14
CA ALA A 44 2.23 -1.39 -1.50
C ALA A 44 3.03 -1.83 -0.26
N LEU A 45 3.17 -0.94 0.73
CA LEU A 45 3.78 -1.27 2.02
C LEU A 45 2.96 -2.30 2.80
N GLY A 46 1.64 -2.19 2.80
CA GLY A 46 0.75 -3.17 3.42
C GLY A 46 0.85 -4.55 2.79
N VAL A 47 0.82 -4.64 1.46
CA VAL A 47 1.02 -5.91 0.73
C VAL A 47 2.42 -6.46 0.98
N GLY A 48 3.45 -5.62 0.96
CA GLY A 48 4.82 -6.02 1.26
C GLY A 48 4.98 -6.55 2.68
N TYR A 49 4.35 -5.90 3.66
CA TYR A 49 4.33 -6.35 5.05
C TYR A 49 3.62 -7.69 5.20
N LEU A 50 2.43 -7.85 4.60
CA LEU A 50 1.70 -9.12 4.59
C LEU A 50 2.46 -10.24 3.89
N ALA A 51 3.19 -9.92 2.81
CA ALA A 51 4.04 -10.90 2.13
C ALA A 51 5.24 -11.29 3.00
N PHE A 52 5.79 -10.35 3.79
CA PHE A 52 6.89 -10.62 4.70
C PHE A 52 6.45 -11.50 5.87
N THR A 53 5.29 -11.23 6.47
CA THR A 53 4.75 -12.08 7.55
C THR A 53 4.41 -13.48 7.05
N GLN A 54 3.88 -13.61 5.83
CA GLN A 54 3.61 -14.92 5.22
C GLN A 54 4.89 -15.69 4.86
N ARG A 55 6.01 -15.00 4.58
CA ARG A 55 7.26 -15.63 4.15
C ARG A 55 7.83 -16.57 5.21
N ASP A 56 7.73 -16.20 6.48
CA ASP A 56 8.26 -17.01 7.58
C ASP A 56 7.43 -18.30 7.77
N ASP A 57 6.11 -18.19 7.71
CA ASP A 57 5.19 -19.33 7.79
C ASP A 57 5.40 -20.33 6.63
N VAL A 58 5.57 -19.82 5.41
CA VAL A 58 5.88 -20.63 4.22
C VAL A 58 7.21 -21.37 4.42
N ASN A 59 8.24 -20.68 4.91
CA ASN A 59 9.58 -21.26 5.04
C ASN A 59 9.63 -22.31 6.16
N ALA A 60 8.91 -22.10 7.26
CA ALA A 60 8.72 -23.07 8.33
C ALA A 60 7.96 -24.32 7.84
N CYS A 61 6.89 -24.12 7.06
CA CYS A 61 6.13 -25.21 6.43
C CYS A 61 7.03 -26.02 5.48
N ALA A 62 7.80 -25.36 4.62
CA ALA A 62 8.73 -26.00 3.69
C ALA A 62 9.82 -26.80 4.41
N ALA A 63 10.33 -26.32 5.55
CA ALA A 63 11.28 -27.07 6.37
C ALA A 63 10.64 -28.34 6.95
N LYS A 64 9.41 -28.25 7.46
CA LYS A 64 8.66 -29.38 8.03
C LYS A 64 8.37 -30.47 7.00
N VAL A 65 8.01 -30.08 5.77
CA VAL A 65 7.84 -31.01 4.64
C VAL A 65 9.13 -31.74 4.33
N ARG A 66 10.26 -31.02 4.23
CA ARG A 66 11.57 -31.62 3.94
C ARG A 66 11.99 -32.61 5.02
N THR A 67 11.73 -32.32 6.29
CA THR A 67 12.06 -33.23 7.40
C THR A 67 11.22 -34.51 7.37
N LEU A 68 9.91 -34.39 7.10
CA LEU A 68 9.02 -35.56 7.02
C LEU A 68 9.35 -36.42 5.80
N MET A 69 9.60 -35.81 4.64
CA MET A 69 10.09 -36.54 3.45
C MET A 69 11.39 -37.30 3.72
N SER A 70 12.33 -36.68 4.43
CA SER A 70 13.64 -37.30 4.71
C SER A 70 13.53 -38.46 5.71
N ALA A 71 12.55 -38.41 6.62
CA ALA A 71 12.37 -39.40 7.67
C ALA A 71 11.49 -40.59 7.25
N GLU A 72 10.40 -40.34 6.52
CA GLU A 72 9.35 -41.33 6.27
C GLU A 72 9.11 -41.60 4.78
N GLY A 73 9.71 -40.83 3.87
CA GLY A 73 9.53 -40.98 2.42
C GLY A 73 8.18 -40.51 1.87
N PHE A 74 7.24 -40.12 2.74
CA PHE A 74 5.95 -39.54 2.38
C PHE A 74 5.47 -38.56 3.46
N VAL A 75 4.55 -37.66 3.12
CA VAL A 75 4.02 -36.65 4.06
C VAL A 75 2.56 -36.98 4.40
N LYS A 76 2.31 -37.49 5.61
CA LYS A 76 0.95 -37.68 6.16
C LYS A 76 0.60 -36.52 7.09
N ASP A 77 -0.53 -35.88 6.83
CA ASP A 77 -1.13 -34.80 7.63
C ASP A 77 -0.19 -33.62 7.92
N LEU A 78 0.05 -32.81 6.90
CA LEU A 78 0.77 -31.54 7.05
C LEU A 78 -0.22 -30.40 7.32
N SER A 79 -0.23 -29.91 8.56
CA SER A 79 -0.92 -28.66 8.91
C SER A 79 0.06 -27.50 8.84
N CYS A 80 -0.20 -26.56 7.91
CA CYS A 80 0.55 -25.32 7.80
C CYS A 80 -0.38 -24.13 8.03
N HIS A 81 0.04 -23.24 8.93
CA HIS A 81 -0.66 -22.01 9.21
C HIS A 81 -0.40 -21.02 8.07
N PHE A 82 -1.44 -20.58 7.37
CA PHE A 82 -1.37 -19.59 6.30
C PHE A 82 -2.42 -18.53 6.55
N PHE A 83 -1.99 -17.27 6.64
CA PHE A 83 -2.89 -16.11 6.67
C PHE A 83 -3.92 -16.15 7.82
N GLY A 84 -3.54 -16.67 8.99
CA GLY A 84 -4.45 -16.81 10.15
C GLY A 84 -5.36 -18.04 10.09
N GLN A 85 -5.19 -18.90 9.09
CA GLN A 85 -5.97 -20.14 8.92
C GLN A 85 -5.04 -21.34 8.85
N ASP A 86 -5.37 -22.39 9.60
CA ASP A 86 -4.66 -23.66 9.52
C ASP A 86 -5.14 -24.43 8.29
N ILE A 87 -4.28 -24.51 7.28
CA ILE A 87 -4.52 -25.33 6.08
C ILE A 87 -3.94 -26.71 6.37
N SER A 88 -4.80 -27.70 6.57
CA SER A 88 -4.41 -29.10 6.66
C SER A 88 -4.43 -29.73 5.28
N MET A 89 -3.26 -30.14 4.77
CA MET A 89 -3.14 -30.91 3.54
C MET A 89 -2.99 -32.38 3.88
N SER A 90 -4.04 -33.16 3.60
CA SER A 90 -3.99 -34.61 3.69
C SER A 90 -3.43 -35.19 2.39
N SER A 91 -2.30 -35.88 2.51
CA SER A 91 -1.57 -36.67 1.50
C SER A 91 -1.06 -35.92 0.26
N ILE A 92 0.27 -35.71 0.21
CA ILE A 92 1.01 -35.49 -1.05
C ILE A 92 1.72 -36.81 -1.37
N ASP A 93 1.12 -37.60 -2.25
CA ASP A 93 1.78 -38.69 -2.96
C ASP A 93 2.33 -38.11 -4.27
N LEU A 94 3.63 -37.83 -4.32
CA LEU A 94 4.33 -37.59 -5.59
C LEU A 94 4.95 -38.92 -6.05
N PRO A 95 4.83 -39.27 -7.34
CA PRO A 95 5.44 -40.48 -7.91
C PRO A 95 6.97 -40.44 -7.91
#